data_AF-A0A174LEI3-F1
#
_entry.id   AF-A0A174LEI3-F1
#
_cell.length_a   1.000
_cell.length_b   1.000
_cell.length_c   1.000
_cell.angle_alpha   90.00
_cell.angle_beta   90.00
_cell.angle_gamma   90.00
#
_symmetry.space_group_name_H-M   'P 1'
#
loop_
_entity.id
_entity.type
_entity.pdbx_description
1 polymer ?
#
loop_
_entity_poly.entity_id
_entity_poly.type
_entity_poly.pdbx_seq_one_letter_code
_entity_poly.pdbx_strand_id
1 'polypeptide(L)'
;MPYGDEENITARRAAQLRSKLDISKEVEIGEHIYSFKTRLFPDLKFSMAAPEQMEELTGDALILKYPSQFRPQMILTTLDGALNLTLDRLESERIESESILEMVQNLRMAAKRMNPSAIYTPVDWIDADIPVACFESWVGLFDGEIWQITFGASIKGVLLMGGFCAPKEQSQSWSVLARQMIETLHILPD
;
A
#
# COMPACT_ATOMS: atom_id res chain seq x y z
N MET A 1 -7.35 36.95 2.97
CA MET A 1 -7.47 35.56 2.47
C MET A 1 -6.57 34.70 3.34
N PRO A 2 -7.08 33.71 4.11
CA PRO A 2 -6.28 33.02 5.12
C PRO A 2 -5.72 31.64 4.70
N TYR A 3 -5.91 31.21 3.44
CA TYR A 3 -5.61 29.84 3.01
C TYR A 3 -4.10 29.50 2.87
N GLY A 4 -3.20 30.48 2.81
CA GLY A 4 -1.76 30.24 2.59
C GLY A 4 -0.98 29.71 3.80
N ASP A 5 -1.49 29.92 5.01
CA ASP A 5 -0.76 29.55 6.25
C ASP A 5 -0.99 28.08 6.63
N GLU A 6 -2.19 27.54 6.39
CA GLU A 6 -2.54 26.14 6.73
C GLU A 6 -1.87 25.11 5.83
N GLU A 7 -1.76 25.38 4.52
CA GLU A 7 -1.01 24.53 3.57
C GLU A 7 0.47 24.45 3.94
N ASN A 8 1.07 25.58 4.35
CA ASN A 8 2.48 25.65 4.74
C ASN A 8 2.75 24.90 6.05
N ILE A 9 1.84 24.98 7.03
CA ILE A 9 1.93 24.24 8.30
C ILE A 9 1.79 22.73 8.05
N THR A 10 0.85 22.32 7.19
CA THR A 10 0.61 20.91 6.87
C THR A 10 1.79 20.29 6.12
N ALA A 11 2.32 20.99 5.12
CA ALA A 11 3.51 20.57 4.37
C ALA A 11 4.74 20.42 5.28
N ARG A 12 4.97 21.37 6.20
CA ARG A 12 6.07 21.28 7.18
C ARG A 12 5.91 20.09 8.12
N ARG A 13 4.70 19.82 8.59
CA ARG A 13 4.41 18.65 9.45
C ARG A 13 4.63 17.34 8.72
N ALA A 14 4.16 17.23 7.47
CA ALA A 14 4.37 16.05 6.63
C ALA A 14 5.87 15.82 6.34
N ALA A 15 6.61 16.87 6.01
CA ALA A 15 8.07 16.81 5.82
C ALA A 15 8.79 16.41 7.12
N GLN A 16 8.37 16.95 8.26
CA GLN A 16 8.94 16.61 9.55
C GLN A 16 8.66 15.14 9.94
N LEU A 17 7.45 14.64 9.70
CA LEU A 17 7.11 13.22 9.88
C LEU A 17 7.96 12.32 8.97
N ARG A 18 8.08 12.68 7.70
CA ARG A 18 8.94 11.97 6.73
C ARG A 18 10.41 11.95 7.15
N SER A 19 10.89 13.02 7.80
CA SER A 19 12.27 13.05 8.33
C SER A 19 12.49 12.20 9.58
N LYS A 20 11.42 11.82 10.30
CA LYS A 20 11.48 11.05 11.55
C LYS A 20 11.21 9.56 11.36
N LEU A 21 10.39 9.21 10.38
CA LEU A 21 10.02 7.83 10.08
C LEU A 21 10.87 7.34 8.90
N ASP A 22 11.61 6.26 9.11
CA ASP A 22 12.63 5.78 8.18
C ASP A 22 12.69 4.26 8.26
N ILE A 23 12.29 3.57 7.19
CA ILE A 23 12.24 2.10 7.16
C ILE A 23 13.64 1.45 7.25
N SER A 24 14.73 2.21 7.09
CA SER A 24 16.09 1.70 7.29
C SER A 24 16.46 1.50 8.77
N LYS A 25 15.59 1.90 9.70
CA LYS A 25 15.75 1.81 11.15
C LYS A 25 14.53 1.16 11.78
N GLU A 26 14.63 0.86 13.07
CA GLU A 26 13.47 0.53 13.89
C GLU A 26 12.56 1.75 14.04
N VAL A 27 11.25 1.54 13.92
CA VAL A 27 10.24 2.58 13.97
C VAL A 27 9.19 2.23 15.01
N GLU A 28 8.98 3.13 15.97
CA GLU A 28 7.96 2.99 17.01
C GLU A 28 6.62 3.57 16.54
N ILE A 29 5.56 2.77 16.62
CA ILE A 29 4.18 3.18 16.30
C ILE A 29 3.26 2.65 17.38
N GLY A 30 2.71 3.55 18.21
CA GLY A 30 1.95 3.16 19.39
C GLY A 30 2.86 2.41 20.37
N GLU A 31 2.46 1.20 20.76
CA GLU A 31 3.22 0.33 21.68
C GLU A 31 4.12 -0.69 20.94
N HIS A 32 4.16 -0.61 19.60
CA HIS A 32 4.88 -1.58 18.77
C HIS A 32 6.13 -0.96 18.14
N ILE A 33 7.18 -1.78 18.04
CA ILE A 33 8.40 -1.46 17.29
C ILE A 33 8.42 -2.31 16.02
N TYR A 34 8.56 -1.67 14.88
CA TYR A 34 8.64 -2.29 13.57
C TYR A 34 10.06 -2.17 13.01
N SER A 35 10.55 -3.26 12.43
CA SER A 35 11.75 -3.28 11.60
C SER A 35 11.35 -3.78 10.22
N PHE A 36 12.12 -3.39 9.20
CA PHE A 36 11.79 -3.67 7.81
C PHE A 36 12.93 -4.45 7.15
N LYS A 37 12.55 -5.41 6.31
CA LYS A 37 13.48 -6.20 5.52
C LYS A 37 12.99 -6.27 4.09
N THR A 38 13.94 -6.26 3.15
CA THR A 38 13.66 -6.62 1.76
C THR A 38 13.14 -8.05 1.72
N ARG A 39 11.93 -8.22 1.21
CA ARG A 39 11.33 -9.52 0.89
C ARG A 39 11.37 -9.74 -0.61
N LEU A 40 11.66 -10.96 -1.00
CA LEU A 40 11.63 -11.41 -2.38
C LEU A 40 10.25 -11.99 -2.68
N PHE A 41 9.70 -11.64 -3.84
CA PHE A 41 8.47 -12.21 -4.38
C PHE A 41 8.77 -12.86 -5.73
N PRO A 42 9.41 -14.05 -5.76
CA PRO A 42 9.95 -14.63 -6.99
C PRO A 42 8.89 -14.90 -8.06
N ASP A 43 7.69 -15.32 -7.66
CA ASP A 43 6.58 -15.61 -8.57
C ASP A 43 6.00 -14.34 -9.23
N LEU A 44 6.18 -13.21 -8.55
CA LEU A 44 5.78 -11.88 -9.00
C LEU A 44 6.94 -11.08 -9.63
N LYS A 45 8.16 -11.65 -9.64
CA LYS A 45 9.38 -11.07 -10.25
C LYS A 45 9.80 -9.72 -9.69
N PHE A 46 9.57 -9.47 -8.40
CA PHE A 46 10.04 -8.25 -7.73
C PHE A 46 10.44 -8.50 -6.28
N SER A 47 11.06 -7.50 -5.66
CA SER A 47 11.28 -7.40 -4.22
C SER A 47 10.82 -6.05 -3.69
N MET A 48 10.40 -5.99 -2.43
CA MET A 48 10.18 -4.72 -1.72
C MET A 48 10.47 -4.90 -0.22
N ALA A 49 10.74 -3.81 0.48
CA ALA A 49 10.77 -3.80 1.93
C ALA A 49 9.36 -4.00 2.50
N ALA A 50 9.26 -4.79 3.57
CA ALA A 50 8.03 -4.96 4.35
C ALA A 50 8.39 -5.17 5.83
N PRO A 51 7.44 -4.93 6.77
CA PRO A 51 7.66 -5.24 8.17
C PRO A 51 8.04 -6.70 8.36
N GLU A 52 9.02 -6.95 9.22
CA GLU A 52 9.49 -8.31 9.53
C GLU A 52 8.42 -9.18 10.18
N GLN A 53 7.52 -8.56 10.92
CA GLN A 53 6.47 -9.20 11.72
C GLN A 53 5.32 -9.74 10.86
N MET A 54 5.31 -9.47 9.56
CA MET A 54 4.26 -9.96 8.66
C MET A 54 4.58 -11.38 8.19
N GLU A 55 3.58 -12.24 8.16
CA GLU A 55 3.70 -13.60 7.66
C GLU A 55 2.65 -13.85 6.58
N GLU A 56 2.95 -14.78 5.67
CA GLU A 56 1.98 -15.15 4.63
C GLU A 56 0.79 -15.86 5.23
N LEU A 57 -0.40 -15.32 4.94
CA LEU A 57 -1.64 -15.90 5.38
C LEU A 57 -2.01 -17.08 4.48
N THR A 58 -1.93 -18.29 5.02
CA THR A 58 -2.17 -19.54 4.28
C THR A 58 -3.25 -20.40 4.95
N GLY A 59 -3.73 -21.43 4.24
CA GLY A 59 -4.64 -22.44 4.78
C GLY A 59 -6.00 -21.90 5.24
N ASP A 60 -6.50 -22.43 6.35
CA ASP A 60 -7.85 -22.11 6.88
C ASP A 60 -7.97 -20.64 7.32
N ALA A 61 -6.89 -20.05 7.81
CA ALA A 61 -6.87 -18.64 8.24
C ALA A 61 -7.09 -17.68 7.05
N LEU A 62 -6.55 -18.02 5.88
CA LEU A 62 -6.80 -17.28 4.63
C LEU A 62 -8.27 -17.35 4.22
N ILE A 63 -8.88 -18.54 4.28
CA ILE A 63 -10.28 -18.74 3.90
C ILE A 63 -11.21 -17.99 4.86
N LEU A 64 -10.90 -17.99 6.15
CA LEU A 64 -11.70 -17.30 7.17
C LEU A 64 -11.68 -15.77 6.98
N LYS A 65 -10.49 -15.18 6.78
CA LYS A 65 -10.33 -13.72 6.64
C LYS A 65 -10.73 -13.21 5.25
N TYR A 66 -10.50 -14.02 4.21
CA TYR A 66 -10.78 -13.70 2.82
C TYR A 66 -11.57 -14.85 2.15
N PRO A 67 -12.88 -14.99 2.45
CA PRO A 67 -13.72 -16.07 1.91
C PRO A 67 -14.06 -15.90 0.43
N SER A 68 -13.78 -14.72 -0.15
CA SER A 68 -14.02 -14.45 -1.57
C SER A 68 -13.13 -15.31 -2.47
N GLN A 69 -13.69 -15.80 -3.58
CA GLN A 69 -12.92 -16.44 -4.65
C GLN A 69 -12.05 -15.42 -5.42
N PHE A 70 -12.38 -14.12 -5.33
CA PHE A 70 -11.61 -13.02 -5.90
C PHE A 70 -10.64 -12.41 -4.88
N ARG A 71 -10.16 -13.22 -3.92
CA ARG A 71 -9.18 -12.77 -2.94
C ARG A 71 -7.81 -12.54 -3.59
N PRO A 72 -6.98 -11.65 -3.02
CA PRO A 72 -5.63 -11.46 -3.51
C PRO A 72 -4.82 -12.75 -3.55
N GLN A 73 -3.94 -12.88 -4.55
CA GLN A 73 -3.07 -14.04 -4.75
C GLN A 73 -2.14 -14.26 -3.57
N MET A 74 -1.60 -13.18 -3.00
CA MET A 74 -0.75 -13.23 -1.83
C MET A 74 -1.21 -12.20 -0.81
N ILE A 75 -1.23 -12.61 0.46
CA ILE A 75 -1.59 -11.76 1.59
C ILE A 75 -0.56 -11.99 2.69
N LEU A 76 0.16 -10.95 3.06
CA LEU A 76 1.00 -10.91 4.25
C LEU A 76 0.25 -10.17 5.35
N THR A 77 0.32 -10.64 6.60
CA THR A 77 -0.35 -9.97 7.73
C THR A 77 0.43 -10.13 9.04
N THR A 78 0.30 -9.17 9.96
CA THR A 78 0.83 -9.32 11.32
C THR A 78 0.03 -10.36 12.11
N LEU A 79 0.60 -10.87 13.21
CA LEU A 79 -0.02 -11.89 14.05
C LEU A 79 -1.41 -11.48 14.58
N ASP A 80 -1.60 -10.19 14.89
CA ASP A 80 -2.87 -9.62 15.33
C ASP A 80 -3.84 -9.30 14.18
N GLY A 81 -3.41 -9.46 12.93
CA GLY A 81 -4.18 -9.20 11.73
C GLY A 81 -4.36 -7.71 11.37
N ALA A 82 -3.76 -6.80 12.15
CA ALA A 82 -3.99 -5.35 12.05
C ALA A 82 -3.39 -4.76 10.77
N LEU A 83 -2.21 -5.24 10.36
CA LEU A 83 -1.58 -4.83 9.11
C LEU A 83 -1.78 -5.90 8.04
N ASN A 84 -2.04 -5.47 6.81
CA ASN A 84 -2.13 -6.39 5.68
C ASN A 84 -1.42 -5.79 4.47
N LEU A 85 -0.66 -6.63 3.77
CA LEU A 85 -0.09 -6.34 2.46
C LEU A 85 -0.65 -7.38 1.49
N THR A 86 -1.40 -6.92 0.50
CA THR A 86 -2.01 -7.76 -0.52
C THR A 86 -1.29 -7.53 -1.84
N LEU A 87 -1.02 -8.60 -2.59
CA LEU A 87 -0.36 -8.56 -3.88
C LEU A 87 -1.10 -9.46 -4.87
N ASP A 88 -1.33 -8.93 -6.06
CA ASP A 88 -2.04 -9.57 -7.16
C ASP A 88 -1.29 -9.38 -8.47
N ARG A 89 -1.10 -10.48 -9.19
CA ARG A 89 -0.66 -10.46 -10.58
C ARG A 89 -1.86 -10.57 -11.50
N LEU A 90 -2.13 -9.52 -12.27
CA LEU A 90 -3.14 -9.58 -13.31
C LEU A 90 -2.47 -9.86 -14.64
N GLU A 91 -2.68 -11.08 -15.15
CA GLU A 91 -2.29 -11.43 -16.50
C GLU A 91 -3.20 -10.69 -17.48
N SER A 92 -2.66 -9.66 -18.13
CA SER A 92 -3.29 -9.04 -19.28
C SER A 92 -2.30 -8.96 -20.44
N GLU A 93 -2.81 -8.61 -21.62
CA GLU A 93 -1.97 -8.16 -22.72
C GLU A 93 -1.07 -7.00 -22.24
N ARG A 94 0.18 -6.95 -22.73
CA ARG A 94 1.25 -6.06 -22.25
C ARG A 94 0.73 -4.67 -21.90
N ILE A 95 0.84 -4.28 -20.62
CA ILE A 95 0.42 -2.96 -20.14
C ILE A 95 1.61 -1.99 -20.20
N GLU A 96 1.47 -0.91 -20.98
CA GLU A 96 2.38 0.24 -20.99
C GLU A 96 2.21 1.10 -19.72
N SER A 97 3.23 1.85 -19.32
CA SER A 97 3.22 2.66 -18.09
C SER A 97 2.07 3.66 -18.01
N GLU A 98 1.70 4.30 -19.12
CA GLU A 98 0.57 5.22 -19.21
C GLU A 98 -0.77 4.54 -18.91
N SER A 99 -0.89 3.25 -19.21
CA SER A 99 -2.07 2.44 -18.90
C SER A 99 -2.16 2.10 -17.40
N ILE A 100 -1.04 2.11 -16.66
CA ILE A 100 -1.04 1.91 -15.20
C ILE A 100 -1.80 3.04 -14.50
N LEU A 101 -1.56 4.29 -14.90
CA LEU A 101 -2.24 5.44 -14.33
C LEU A 101 -3.76 5.36 -14.54
N GLU A 102 -4.17 5.12 -15.78
CA GLU A 102 -5.59 4.99 -16.13
C GLU A 102 -6.23 3.84 -15.35
N MET A 103 -5.53 2.71 -15.22
CA MET A 103 -6.02 1.56 -14.49
C MET A 103 -6.19 1.85 -12.99
N VAL A 104 -5.20 2.45 -12.33
CA VAL A 104 -5.29 2.82 -10.91
C VAL A 104 -6.38 3.89 -10.71
N GLN A 105 -6.56 4.81 -11.65
CA GLN A 105 -7.69 5.75 -11.64
C GLN A 105 -9.05 5.05 -11.76
N ASN A 106 -9.17 4.07 -12.66
CA ASN A 106 -10.37 3.26 -12.84
C ASN A 106 -10.71 2.46 -11.58
N LEU A 107 -9.70 1.88 -10.92
CA LEU A 107 -9.85 1.18 -9.65
C LEU A 107 -10.32 2.13 -8.54
N ARG A 108 -9.72 3.31 -8.42
CA ARG A 108 -10.19 4.34 -7.48
C ARG A 108 -11.65 4.73 -7.73
N MET A 109 -12.04 4.91 -9.00
CA MET A 109 -13.44 5.20 -9.35
C MET A 109 -14.38 4.04 -9.00
N ALA A 110 -13.96 2.78 -9.23
CA ALA A 110 -14.73 1.60 -8.86
C ALA A 110 -14.89 1.48 -7.34
N ALA A 111 -13.81 1.65 -6.57
CA ALA A 111 -13.83 1.65 -5.11
C ALA A 111 -14.78 2.73 -4.58
N LYS A 112 -14.72 3.95 -5.13
CA LYS A 112 -15.64 5.04 -4.75
C LYS A 112 -17.10 4.73 -5.06
N ARG A 113 -17.41 3.98 -6.13
CA ARG A 113 -18.78 3.52 -6.40
C ARG A 113 -19.25 2.46 -5.40
N MET A 114 -18.36 1.56 -4.99
CA MET A 114 -18.66 0.51 -4.02
C MET A 114 -18.82 1.04 -2.59
N ASN A 115 -17.98 2.00 -2.19
CA ASN A 115 -18.07 2.67 -0.90
C ASN A 115 -18.00 4.19 -1.08
N PRO A 116 -19.15 4.85 -1.35
CA PRO A 116 -19.22 6.30 -1.56
C PRO A 116 -18.91 7.14 -0.32
N SER A 117 -19.06 6.57 0.88
CA SER A 117 -18.76 7.24 2.16
C SER A 117 -17.28 7.28 2.50
N ALA A 118 -16.47 6.44 1.86
CA ALA A 118 -15.02 6.44 2.07
C ALA A 118 -14.36 7.68 1.44
N ILE A 119 -13.24 8.09 2.03
CA ILE A 119 -12.42 9.20 1.54
C ILE A 119 -11.33 8.62 0.65
N TYR A 120 -11.04 9.26 -0.48
CA TYR A 120 -10.02 8.83 -1.44
C TYR A 120 -9.15 10.02 -1.86
N THR A 121 -7.83 9.87 -1.84
CA THR A 121 -6.94 10.86 -2.45
C THR A 121 -7.05 10.84 -3.98
N PRO A 122 -6.56 11.86 -4.68
CA PRO A 122 -6.18 11.73 -6.08
C PRO A 122 -5.16 10.60 -6.28
N VAL A 123 -5.07 10.09 -7.51
CA VAL A 123 -3.98 9.18 -7.88
C VAL A 123 -2.70 9.99 -7.99
N ASP A 124 -1.62 9.44 -7.45
CA ASP A 124 -0.29 10.03 -7.34
C ASP A 124 0.76 9.03 -7.83
N TRP A 125 1.97 9.50 -8.08
CA TRP A 125 3.11 8.67 -8.47
C TRP A 125 4.10 8.52 -7.33
N ILE A 126 4.66 7.32 -7.20
CA ILE A 126 5.82 7.03 -6.37
C ILE A 126 6.95 6.64 -7.31
N ASP A 127 8.05 7.39 -7.21
CA ASP A 127 9.29 7.09 -7.92
C ASP A 127 10.04 5.98 -7.17
N ALA A 128 9.88 4.74 -7.66
CA ALA A 128 10.74 3.61 -7.33
C ALA A 128 11.66 3.32 -8.52
N ASP A 129 12.28 2.13 -8.58
CA ASP A 129 13.02 1.73 -9.79
C ASP A 129 12.14 1.66 -11.05
N ILE A 130 10.84 1.48 -10.84
CA ILE A 130 9.80 1.67 -11.85
C ILE A 130 8.73 2.65 -11.35
N PRO A 131 8.04 3.37 -12.24
CA PRO A 131 6.92 4.21 -11.85
C PRO A 131 5.80 3.38 -11.21
N VAL A 132 5.36 3.78 -10.01
CA VAL A 132 4.24 3.14 -9.30
C VAL A 132 3.12 4.15 -9.10
N ALA A 133 1.94 3.91 -9.68
CA ALA A 133 0.77 4.74 -9.44
C ALA A 133 0.07 4.29 -8.16
N CYS A 134 -0.40 5.22 -7.33
CA CYS A 134 -1.06 4.88 -6.06
C CYS A 134 -2.17 5.87 -5.68
N PHE A 135 -3.05 5.47 -4.78
CA PHE A 135 -3.94 6.36 -4.05
C PHE A 135 -4.19 5.83 -2.64
N GLU A 136 -4.53 6.73 -1.73
CA GLU A 136 -4.91 6.38 -0.37
C GLU A 136 -6.41 6.48 -0.18
N SER A 137 -6.94 5.65 0.73
CA SER A 137 -8.35 5.65 1.10
C SER A 137 -8.54 5.41 2.59
N TRP A 138 -9.59 6.02 3.14
CA TRP A 138 -10.07 5.78 4.51
C TRP A 138 -11.46 5.20 4.43
N VAL A 139 -11.59 3.96 4.88
CA VAL A 139 -12.77 3.12 4.69
C VAL A 139 -13.33 2.75 6.05
N GLY A 140 -14.60 3.09 6.29
CA GLY A 140 -15.34 2.59 7.44
C GLY A 140 -15.72 1.13 7.27
N LEU A 141 -15.43 0.33 8.29
CA LEU A 141 -15.87 -1.05 8.47
C LEU A 141 -16.93 -1.11 9.59
N PHE A 142 -17.48 -2.30 9.83
CA PHE A 142 -18.46 -2.49 10.91
C PHE A 142 -17.84 -2.35 12.31
N ASP A 143 -16.56 -2.70 12.45
CA ASP A 143 -15.80 -2.80 13.70
C ASP A 143 -14.71 -1.74 13.84
N GLY A 144 -14.62 -0.80 12.92
CA GLY A 144 -13.64 0.29 12.97
C GLY A 144 -13.45 0.99 11.64
N GLU A 145 -12.37 1.74 11.51
CA GLU A 145 -11.99 2.39 10.27
C GLU A 145 -10.57 1.96 9.90
N ILE A 146 -10.35 1.70 8.62
CA ILE A 146 -9.03 1.37 8.09
C ILE A 146 -8.54 2.49 7.18
N TRP A 147 -7.23 2.69 7.20
CA TRP A 147 -6.53 3.38 6.14
C TRP A 147 -5.88 2.35 5.22
N GLN A 148 -5.86 2.64 3.92
CA GLN A 148 -5.24 1.81 2.91
C GLN A 148 -4.55 2.67 1.86
N ILE A 149 -3.36 2.26 1.44
CA ILE A 149 -2.76 2.68 0.17
C ILE A 149 -2.91 1.55 -0.85
N THR A 150 -3.46 1.88 -2.02
CA THR A 150 -3.54 0.98 -3.18
C THR A 150 -2.52 1.43 -4.20
N PHE A 151 -1.77 0.50 -4.78
CA PHE A 151 -0.73 0.82 -5.76
C PHE A 151 -0.73 -0.17 -6.92
N GLY A 152 -0.20 0.27 -8.07
CA GLY A 152 -0.06 -0.55 -9.27
C GLY A 152 1.18 -0.18 -10.07
N ALA A 153 1.80 -1.19 -10.69
CA ALA A 153 3.02 -1.03 -11.48
C ALA A 153 3.10 -2.07 -12.61
N SER A 154 3.79 -1.74 -13.71
CA SER A 154 4.09 -2.69 -14.79
C SER A 154 5.44 -3.37 -14.53
N ILE A 155 5.43 -4.66 -14.24
CA ILE A 155 6.63 -5.47 -14.01
C ILE A 155 6.77 -6.46 -15.17
N LYS A 156 7.79 -6.25 -16.00
CA LYS A 156 8.05 -7.07 -17.21
C LYS A 156 6.82 -7.21 -18.13
N GLY A 157 6.01 -6.15 -18.22
CA GLY A 157 4.78 -6.10 -19.03
C GLY A 157 3.57 -6.77 -18.39
N VAL A 158 3.68 -7.25 -17.15
CA VAL A 158 2.57 -7.78 -16.35
C VAL A 158 2.19 -6.78 -15.28
N LEU A 159 0.90 -6.66 -15.01
CA LEU A 159 0.42 -5.77 -13.98
C LEU A 159 0.57 -6.40 -12.60
N LEU A 160 1.29 -5.69 -11.73
CA LEU A 160 1.20 -5.87 -10.29
C LEU A 160 0.19 -4.88 -9.73
N MET A 161 -0.78 -5.41 -8.99
CA MET A 161 -1.65 -4.65 -8.11
C MET A 161 -1.30 -4.99 -6.67
N GLY A 162 -1.24 -3.97 -5.82
CA GLY A 162 -1.00 -4.17 -4.41
C GLY A 162 -1.79 -3.22 -3.54
N GLY A 163 -1.86 -3.57 -2.26
CA GLY A 163 -2.52 -2.77 -1.24
C GLY A 163 -1.85 -2.98 0.10
N PHE A 164 -1.69 -1.90 0.87
CA PHE A 164 -1.28 -2.00 2.26
C PHE A 164 -2.32 -1.31 3.13
N CYS A 165 -2.82 -1.99 4.16
CA CYS A 165 -3.80 -1.43 5.09
C CYS A 165 -3.33 -1.49 6.54
N ALA A 166 -3.78 -0.51 7.31
CA ALA A 166 -3.53 -0.38 8.74
C ALA A 166 -4.75 0.26 9.44
N PRO A 167 -4.85 0.17 10.77
CA PRO A 167 -5.86 0.92 11.53
C PRO A 167 -5.77 2.42 11.22
N LYS A 168 -6.93 3.08 11.08
CA LYS A 168 -6.99 4.51 10.74
C LYS A 168 -6.21 5.38 11.72
N GLU A 169 -6.20 5.03 13.00
CA GLU A 169 -5.53 5.76 14.07
C GLU A 169 -4.01 5.86 13.84
N GLN A 170 -3.45 4.92 13.09
CA GLN A 170 -2.02 4.86 12.76
C GLN A 170 -1.73 5.34 11.33
N SER A 171 -2.72 5.86 10.60
CA SER A 171 -2.59 6.18 9.18
C SER A 171 -1.50 7.21 8.89
N GLN A 172 -1.24 8.14 9.80
CA GLN A 172 -0.23 9.18 9.61
C GLN A 172 1.19 8.59 9.53
N SER A 173 1.49 7.61 10.38
CA SER A 173 2.78 6.91 10.36
C SER A 173 2.85 5.94 9.19
N TRP A 174 1.78 5.14 8.99
CA TRP A 174 1.76 4.12 7.95
C TRP A 174 1.69 4.68 6.53
N SER A 175 1.10 5.86 6.30
CA SER A 175 1.16 6.53 5.00
C SER A 175 2.59 6.85 4.59
N VAL A 176 3.40 7.34 5.54
CA VAL A 176 4.83 7.64 5.29
C VAL A 176 5.62 6.35 5.07
N LEU A 177 5.46 5.35 5.93
CA LEU A 177 6.24 4.12 5.88
C LEU A 177 5.85 3.25 4.66
N ALA A 178 4.58 3.17 4.31
CA ALA A 178 4.15 2.39 3.15
C ALA A 178 4.61 3.00 1.83
N ARG A 179 4.68 4.33 1.73
CA ARG A 179 5.33 4.97 0.58
C ARG A 179 6.80 4.60 0.50
N GLN A 180 7.54 4.62 1.62
CA GLN A 180 8.93 4.16 1.63
C GLN A 180 9.08 2.68 1.25
N MET A 181 8.16 1.82 1.69
CA MET A 181 8.14 0.41 1.26
C MET A 181 8.00 0.30 -0.26
N ILE A 182 7.06 1.05 -0.85
CA ILE A 182 6.83 1.06 -2.30
C ILE A 182 8.03 1.65 -3.05
N GLU A 183 8.68 2.69 -2.52
CA GLU A 183 9.92 3.29 -3.07
C GLU A 183 11.05 2.25 -3.20
N THR A 184 11.05 1.19 -2.40
CA THR A 184 12.04 0.09 -2.48
C THR A 184 11.67 -1.03 -3.46
N LEU A 185 10.57 -0.88 -4.22
CA LEU A 185 10.18 -1.88 -5.20
C LEU A 185 11.23 -1.98 -6.29
N HIS A 186 11.81 -3.17 -6.43
CA HIS A 186 12.86 -3.50 -7.40
C HIS A 186 12.45 -4.72 -8.23
N ILE A 187 12.66 -4.66 -9.54
CA ILE A 187 12.42 -5.80 -10.44
C ILE A 187 13.54 -6.82 -10.28
N LEU A 188 13.19 -8.08 -10.05
CA LEU A 188 14.18 -9.16 -9.99
C LEU A 188 14.70 -9.51 -11.39
N PRO A 189 16.00 -9.87 -11.51
CA PRO A 189 16.54 -10.42 -12.75
C PRO A 189 15.83 -11.71 -13.16
N ASP A 190 15.96 -12.09 -14.43
CA ASP A 190 15.45 -13.37 -14.95
C ASP A 190 16.23 -14.58 -14.43
#